data_AF-A0A4V2JWJ7-F1
#
_entry.id   AF-A0A4V2JWJ7-F1
#
_cell.length_a   1.000
_cell.length_b   1.000
_cell.length_c   1.000
_cell.angle_alpha   90.00
_cell.angle_beta   90.00
_cell.angle_gamma   90.00
#
_symmetry.space_group_name_H-M   'P 1'
#
loop_
_entity.id
_entity.type
_entity.pdbx_description
1 polymer ?
#
loop_
_entity_poly.entity_id
_entity_poly.type
_entity_poly.pdbx_seq_one_letter_code
_entity_poly.pdbx_strand_id
1 'polypeptide(L)' 'MNTNDPSVLYANLLKIISRFKSQNFREYFSRKANEDFEFLQSELEKGKNTCAIKKYMEEQNNLMDVLKRQTKIYNLYND' A
#
# COMPACT_ATOMS: atom_id res chain seq x y z
N MET A 1 1.78 13.23 -13.03
CA MET A 1 2.07 12.86 -11.63
C MET A 1 3.22 11.88 -11.65
N ASN A 2 4.29 12.16 -10.89
CA ASN A 2 5.49 11.33 -10.88
C ASN A 2 5.15 10.02 -10.13
N THR A 3 5.06 8.90 -10.85
CA THR A 3 4.63 7.60 -10.30
C THR A 3 5.69 6.93 -9.42
N ASN A 4 6.84 7.57 -9.24
CA ASN A 4 8.01 7.04 -8.52
C ASN A 4 8.20 7.62 -7.11
N ASP A 5 7.22 8.38 -6.60
CA ASP A 5 7.25 8.89 -5.22
C ASP A 5 6.57 7.89 -4.27
N PRO A 6 7.30 7.31 -3.30
CA PRO A 6 6.74 6.39 -2.30
C PRO A 6 5.56 6.98 -1.52
N SER A 7 5.56 8.29 -1.28
CA SER A 7 4.52 9.00 -0.54
C SER A 7 3.20 9.03 -1.32
N VAL A 8 3.28 9.18 -2.65
CA VAL A 8 2.12 9.13 -3.53
C VAL A 8 1.54 7.71 -3.59
N LEU A 9 2.40 6.70 -3.64
CA LEU A 9 1.97 5.29 -3.63
C LEU A 9 1.28 4.94 -2.31
N TYR A 10 1.86 5.32 -1.17
CA TYR A 10 1.27 5.16 0.15
C TYR A 10 -0.11 5.81 0.26
N ALA A 11 -0.25 7.07 -0.16
CA ALA A 11 -1.54 7.76 -0.13
C ALA A 11 -2.60 7.07 -1.01
N ASN A 12 -2.21 6.58 -2.19
CA ASN A 12 -3.09 5.83 -3.08
C ASN A 12 -3.52 4.49 -2.47
N LEU A 13 -2.60 3.79 -1.82
CA LEU A 13 -2.88 2.53 -1.14
C LEU A 13 -3.90 2.72 -0.02
N LEU A 14 -3.72 3.73 0.85
CA LEU A 14 -4.68 4.06 1.90
C LEU A 14 -6.08 4.38 1.34
N LYS A 15 -6.15 5.08 0.21
CA LYS A 15 -7.41 5.40 -0.47
C LYS A 15 -8.11 4.15 -1.03
N ILE A 16 -7.38 3.11 -1.40
CA ILE A 16 -7.95 1.82 -1.84
C ILE A 16 -8.42 1.03 -0.62
N ILE A 17 -7.58 0.97 0.43
CA ILE A 17 -7.89 0.26 1.67
C ILE A 17 -9.20 0.78 2.28
N SER A 18 -9.41 2.10 2.30
CA SER A 18 -10.63 2.69 2.88
C SER A 18 -11.94 2.29 2.18
N ARG A 19 -11.87 1.75 0.95
CA ARG A 19 -13.04 1.31 0.17
C ARG A 19 -13.49 -0.12 0.47
N PHE A 20 -12.69 -0.92 1.20
CA PHE A 20 -13.12 -2.26 1.59
C PHE A 20 -14.33 -2.17 2.51
N LYS A 21 -15.36 -3.02 2.31
CA LYS A 21 -16.55 -3.05 3.19
C LYS A 21 -16.22 -3.59 4.60
N SER A 22 -15.29 -4.54 4.70
CA SER A 22 -14.89 -5.16 5.98
C SER A 22 -13.96 -4.27 6.82
N GLN A 23 -14.38 -3.95 8.06
CA GLN A 23 -13.57 -3.17 9.00
C GLN A 23 -12.23 -3.84 9.33
N ASN A 24 -12.24 -5.15 9.59
CA ASN A 24 -11.02 -5.88 9.93
C ASN A 24 -9.97 -5.80 8.81
N PHE A 25 -10.42 -5.84 7.55
CA PHE A 25 -9.55 -5.67 6.39
C PHE A 25 -9.00 -4.25 6.33
N ARG A 26 -9.85 -3.23 6.53
CA ARG A 26 -9.40 -1.82 6.57
C ARG A 26 -8.30 -1.63 7.60
N GLU A 27 -8.55 -2.04 8.84
CA GLU A 27 -7.60 -1.88 9.95
C GLU A 27 -6.29 -2.62 9.71
N TYR A 28 -6.37 -3.89 9.29
CA TYR A 28 -5.19 -4.70 9.03
C TYR A 28 -4.29 -4.07 7.96
N PHE A 29 -4.86 -3.73 6.81
CA PHE A 29 -4.07 -3.20 5.69
C PHE A 29 -3.61 -1.76 5.94
N SER A 30 -4.39 -0.93 6.63
CA SER A 30 -3.94 0.42 7.02
C SER A 30 -2.75 0.36 7.97
N ARG A 31 -2.80 -0.49 9.00
CA ARG A 31 -1.66 -0.68 9.91
C ARG A 31 -0.42 -1.15 9.15
N LYS A 32 -0.57 -2.16 8.28
CA LYS A 32 0.54 -2.69 7.50
C LYS A 32 1.16 -1.65 6.56
N ALA A 33 0.33 -0.85 5.88
CA ALA A 33 0.80 0.22 5.01
C ALA A 33 1.60 1.29 5.77
N ASN A 34 1.18 1.62 7.01
CA ASN A 34 1.90 2.55 7.87
C ASN A 34 3.26 1.98 8.30
N GLU A 35 3.28 0.75 8.82
CA GLU A 35 4.51 0.07 9.25
C GLU A 35 5.54 -0.02 8.11
N ASP A 36 5.11 -0.38 6.91
CA ASP A 36 6.01 -0.50 5.75
C ASP A 36 6.54 0.86 5.30
N PHE A 37 5.72 1.92 5.38
CA PHE A 37 6.15 3.28 5.02
C PHE A 37 7.10 3.87 6.07
N GLU A 38 6.83 3.68 7.35
CA GLU A 38 7.71 4.07 8.46
C GLU A 38 9.06 3.35 8.35
N PHE A 39 9.06 2.06 8.02
CA PHE A 39 10.28 1.31 7.76
C PHE A 39 11.08 1.93 6.62
N LEU A 40 10.43 2.26 5.49
CA LEU A 40 11.09 2.95 4.38
C LEU A 40 11.72 4.27 4.84
N GLN A 41 10.98 5.13 5.53
CA GLN A 41 11.50 6.40 6.04
C GLN A 41 12.75 6.19 6.90
N SER A 42 12.72 5.18 7.79
CA SER A 42 13.89 4.85 8.63
C SER A 42 15.12 4.39 7.83
N GLU A 43 14.94 3.70 6.70
CA GLU A 43 16.06 3.30 5.83
C GLU A 43 16.58 4.47 4.99
N LEU A 44 15.70 5.40 4.60
CA LEU A 44 16.09 6.65 3.92
C LEU A 44 16.93 7.56 4.82
N GLU A 45 16.54 7.70 6.09
CA GLU A 45 17.31 8.46 7.10
C GLU A 45 18.71 7.87 7.31
N LYS A 46 18.87 6.55 7.16
CA LYS A 46 20.18 5.86 7.23
C LYS A 46 21.00 5.97 5.94
N GLY A 47 20.50 6.67 4.91
CA GLY A 47 21.18 6.88 3.63
C GLY A 47 21.05 5.72 2.63
N LYS A 48 20.22 4.71 2.89
CA LYS A 48 20.00 3.58 1.96
C LYS A 48 18.86 3.88 0.99
N ASN A 49 19.11 4.79 0.05
CA ASN A 49 18.01 5.39 -0.70
C ASN A 49 17.46 4.52 -1.85
N THR A 50 18.29 4.05 -2.77
CA THR A 50 17.76 3.55 -4.05
C THR A 50 17.18 2.13 -3.98
N CYS A 51 17.82 1.23 -3.21
CA CYS A 51 17.38 -0.17 -3.10
C CYS A 51 16.11 -0.30 -2.23
N ALA A 52 16.04 0.45 -1.11
CA ALA A 52 14.89 0.44 -0.22
C ALA A 52 13.63 1.01 -0.90
N ILE A 53 13.77 2.12 -1.64
CA ILE A 53 12.67 2.68 -2.45
C ILE A 53 12.19 1.68 -3.49
N LYS A 54 13.10 1.08 -4.27
CA LYS A 54 12.71 0.13 -5.31
C LYS A 54 11.95 -1.06 -4.73
N LYS A 55 12.47 -1.66 -3.66
CA LYS A 55 11.83 -2.78 -2.98
C LYS A 55 10.44 -2.41 -2.45
N TYR A 56 10.32 -1.27 -1.77
CA TYR A 56 9.04 -0.76 -1.29
C TYR A 56 8.04 -0.58 -2.44
N MET A 57 8.46 0.05 -3.53
CA MET A 57 7.60 0.29 -4.69
C MET A 57 7.11 -1.02 -5.33
N GLU A 58 7.97 -2.04 -5.46
CA GLU A 58 7.58 -3.36 -5.99
C GLU A 58 6.57 -4.07 -5.08
N GLU A 59 6.85 -4.12 -3.77
CA GLU A 59 5.99 -4.79 -2.80
C GLU A 59 4.61 -4.12 -2.70
N GLN A 60 4.56 -2.80 -2.62
CA GLN A 60 3.30 -2.06 -2.49
C GLN A 60 2.47 -2.04 -3.77
N ASN A 61 3.10 -2.03 -4.96
CA ASN A 61 2.35 -2.19 -6.22
C ASN A 61 1.71 -3.57 -6.32
N ASN A 62 2.43 -4.63 -5.96
CA ASN A 62 1.88 -5.99 -5.91
C ASN A 62 0.71 -6.10 -4.95
N LEU A 63 0.84 -5.54 -3.74
CA LEU A 63 -0.24 -5.49 -2.77
C LEU A 63 -1.46 -4.73 -3.33
N MET A 64 -1.24 -3.57 -3.95
CA MET A 64 -2.30 -2.75 -4.53
C MET A 64 -3.07 -3.50 -5.62
N ASP A 65 -2.41 -4.31 -6.44
CA ASP A 65 -3.05 -5.14 -7.46
C ASP A 65 -3.82 -6.33 -6.88
N VAL A 66 -3.33 -6.92 -5.79
CA VAL A 66 -4.11 -7.92 -5.03
C VAL A 66 -5.37 -7.28 -4.45
N LEU A 67 -5.25 -6.13 -3.80
CA LEU A 67 -6.37 -5.45 -3.15
C LEU A 67 -7.45 -4.99 -4.15
N LYS A 68 -7.05 -4.46 -5.31
CA LYS A 68 -7.98 -4.09 -6.39
C LYS A 68 -8.77 -5.31 -6.88
N ARG A 69 -8.09 -6.46 -7.09
CA ARG A 69 -8.74 -7.71 -7.50
C ARG A 69 -9.69 -8.22 -6.42
N GLN A 70 -9.26 -8.23 -5.16
CA GLN A 70 -10.09 -8.67 -4.03
C GLN A 70 -11.31 -7.76 -3.82
N THR A 71 -11.18 -6.44 -4.02
CA THR A 71 -12.34 -5.53 -3.98
C THR A 71 -13.34 -5.87 -5.09
N LYS A 72 -12.87 -6.14 -6.31
CA LYS A 72 -13.72 -6.52 -7.44
C LYS A 72 -14.42 -7.86 -7.20
N ILE A 73 -13.69 -8.87 -6.70
CA ILE A 73 -14.23 -10.18 -6.34
C ILE A 73 -15.28 -10.03 -5.24
N TYR A 74 -14.94 -9.33 -4.15
CA TYR A 74 -15.85 -9.14 -3.03
C TYR A 74 -17.16 -8.46 -3.44
N ASN A 75 -17.09 -7.46 -4.34
CA ASN A 75 -18.28 -6.83 -4.91
C ASN A 75 -19.07 -7.76 -5.85
N LEU A 76 -18.42 -8.72 -6.52
CA LEU A 76 -19.09 -9.67 -7.42
C LEU A 76 -19.91 -10.74 -6.68
N TYR A 77 -19.51 -11.06 -5.43
CA TYR A 77 -20.11 -12.14 -4.63
C TYR A 77 -20.98 -11.66 -3.46
N ASN A 78 -20.98 -10.36 -3.15
CA ASN A 78 -21.77 -9.78 -2.06
C ASN A 78 -22.68 -8.62 -2.53
N ASP A 79 -23.14 -8.70 -3.78
CA ASP A 79 -24.29 -7.93 -4.29
C ASP A 79 -25.54 -8.83 -4.30
#